data_AF-A0A015WWN2-F1
#
_entry.id   AF-A0A015WWN2-F1
#
_cell.length_a   1.000
_cell.length_b   1.000
_cell.length_c   1.000
_cell.angle_alpha   90.00
_cell.angle_beta   90.00
_cell.angle_gamma   90.00
#
_symmetry.space_group_name_H-M   'P 1'
#
loop_
_entity.id
_entity.type
_entity.pdbx_description
1 polymer ?
#
loop_
_entity_poly.entity_id
_entity_poly.type
_entity_poly.pdbx_seq_one_letter_code
_entity_poly.pdbx_strand_id
1 'polypeptide(L)'
;MLKYTKYKNNNATLNFQIMATKSIDKKKTLEYAVAFYFYDSGCVNFMMGNIMYQHIKTIYDERADGRGQNTLEVVYNYKKMKYEVLCLTDSKLAQKEISIL
;
A
#
# COMPACT_ATOMS: atom_id res chain seq x y z
N MET A 1 11.17 21.13 1.42
CA MET A 1 10.87 22.54 1.07
C MET A 1 9.35 22.69 1.02
N LEU A 2 8.78 23.54 1.89
CA LEU A 2 7.34 23.81 1.99
C LEU A 2 6.92 24.81 0.92
N LYS A 3 5.90 24.49 0.11
CA LYS A 3 5.36 25.42 -0.89
C LYS A 3 4.01 25.95 -0.39
N TYR A 4 3.88 27.27 -0.34
CA TYR A 4 2.63 27.94 0.04
C TYR A 4 1.96 28.48 -1.22
N THR A 5 0.67 28.20 -1.38
CA THR A 5 -0.15 28.76 -2.47
C THR A 5 -1.20 29.68 -1.86
N LYS A 6 -1.24 30.93 -2.31
CA LYS A 6 -2.21 31.94 -1.86
C LYS A 6 -3.43 31.92 -2.78
N TYR A 7 -4.61 31.70 -2.22
CA TYR A 7 -5.87 31.92 -2.91
C TYR A 7 -6.49 33.22 -2.38
N LYS A 8 -6.81 34.16 -3.28
CA LYS A 8 -7.53 35.39 -2.96
C LYS A 8 -8.98 35.23 -3.42
N ASN A 9 -9.92 35.33 -2.48
CA ASN A 9 -11.31 35.65 -2.77
C ASN A 9 -11.68 36.88 -1.96
N ASN A 10 -12.56 37.72 -2.51
CA ASN A 10 -12.67 39.16 -2.21
C ASN A 10 -12.94 39.57 -0.75
N ASN A 11 -13.06 38.65 0.21
CA ASN A 11 -13.24 38.97 1.63
C ASN A 11 -12.39 38.13 2.63
N ALA A 12 -11.44 37.29 2.18
CA ALA A 12 -10.49 36.61 3.08
C ALA A 12 -9.28 36.03 2.32
N THR A 13 -8.07 36.11 2.90
CA THR A 13 -6.88 35.44 2.38
C THR A 13 -6.67 34.12 3.12
N LEU A 14 -6.84 32.99 2.42
CA LEU A 14 -6.55 31.65 2.95
C LEU A 14 -5.15 31.23 2.51
N ASN A 15 -4.27 30.98 3.48
CA ASN A 15 -2.94 30.43 3.24
C ASN A 15 -2.98 28.91 3.41
N PHE A 16 -2.75 28.16 2.33
CA PHE A 16 -2.63 26.71 2.39
C PHE A 16 -1.17 26.29 2.32
N GLN A 17 -0.76 25.42 3.23
CA GLN A 17 0.56 24.81 3.27
C GLN A 17 0.53 23.50 2.48
N ILE A 18 1.17 23.46 1.31
CA ILE A 18 1.30 22.23 0.52
C ILE A 18 2.59 21.54 0.97
N MET A 19 2.43 20.43 1.70
CA MET A 19 3.52 19.53 2.03
C MET A 19 3.94 18.80 0.75
N ALA A 20 5.23 18.84 0.41
CA ALA A 20 5.75 18.00 -0.66
C ALA A 20 5.59 16.52 -0.24
N THR A 21 4.79 15.76 -0.99
CA THR A 21 4.66 14.32 -0.79
C THR A 21 5.87 13.63 -1.39
N LYS A 22 6.51 12.74 -0.62
CA LYS A 22 7.58 11.85 -1.14
C LYS A 22 7.02 11.09 -2.35
N SER A 23 7.78 11.04 -3.45
CA SER A 23 7.44 10.18 -4.58
C SER A 23 7.53 8.71 -4.17
N ILE A 24 6.52 7.92 -4.52
CA ILE A 24 6.48 6.48 -4.29
C ILE A 24 7.21 5.78 -5.43
N ASP A 25 8.16 4.90 -5.12
CA ASP A 25 8.75 3.99 -6.10
C ASP A 25 7.80 2.82 -6.35
N LYS A 26 7.12 2.83 -7.52
CA LYS A 26 6.11 1.82 -7.87
C LYS A 26 6.64 0.39 -7.78
N LYS A 27 7.91 0.15 -8.11
CA LYS A 27 8.49 -1.21 -8.08
C LYS A 27 8.70 -1.74 -6.67
N LYS A 28 8.65 -0.87 -5.67
CA LYS A 28 8.78 -1.22 -4.26
C LYS A 28 7.45 -1.30 -3.55
N THR A 29 6.33 -1.13 -4.25
CA THR A 29 5.00 -1.18 -3.62
C THR A 29 4.55 -2.61 -3.33
N LEU A 30 3.66 -2.77 -2.35
CA LEU A 30 3.02 -4.05 -2.05
C LEU A 30 2.25 -4.59 -3.28
N GLU A 31 1.51 -3.73 -4.00
CA GLU A 31 0.78 -4.13 -5.21
C GLU A 31 1.70 -4.73 -6.28
N TYR A 32 2.88 -4.13 -6.49
CA TYR A 32 3.86 -4.63 -7.45
C TYR A 32 4.44 -5.96 -6.99
N ALA A 33 4.74 -6.11 -5.70
CA ALA A 33 5.28 -7.35 -5.18
C ALA A 33 4.29 -8.52 -5.25
N VAL A 34 3.02 -8.28 -4.94
CA VAL A 34 1.98 -9.31 -5.09
C VAL A 34 1.83 -9.74 -6.55
N ALA A 35 1.91 -8.80 -7.50
CA ALA A 35 1.75 -9.10 -8.92
C ALA A 35 2.95 -9.83 -9.55
N PHE A 36 4.18 -9.52 -9.12
CA PHE A 36 5.39 -9.94 -9.83
C PHE A 36 6.41 -10.73 -9.01
N TYR A 37 6.43 -10.57 -7.69
CA TYR A 37 7.42 -11.22 -6.83
C TYR A 37 6.84 -12.44 -6.11
N PHE A 38 5.65 -12.34 -5.53
CA PHE A 38 5.08 -13.42 -4.72
C PHE A 38 4.52 -14.58 -5.56
N TYR A 39 4.20 -14.34 -6.84
CA TYR A 39 3.58 -15.34 -7.70
C TYR A 39 4.43 -16.62 -7.88
N ASP A 40 5.75 -16.46 -8.04
CA ASP A 40 6.69 -17.58 -8.31
C ASP A 40 7.62 -17.90 -7.12
N SER A 41 7.57 -17.11 -6.06
CA SER A 41 8.53 -17.16 -4.95
C SER A 41 7.84 -17.70 -3.72
N GLY A 42 8.13 -18.94 -3.31
CA GLY A 42 7.47 -19.65 -2.20
C GLY A 42 7.25 -18.83 -0.90
N CYS A 43 8.05 -19.05 0.15
CA CYS A 43 7.92 -18.26 1.38
C CYS A 43 8.79 -16.99 1.28
N VAL A 44 8.17 -15.83 1.01
CA VAL A 44 8.88 -14.54 0.94
C VAL A 44 8.61 -13.73 2.21
N ASN A 45 9.67 -13.31 2.89
CA ASN A 45 9.55 -12.33 3.98
C ASN A 45 9.77 -10.92 3.43
N PHE A 46 9.01 -9.96 3.95
CA PHE A 46 9.15 -8.56 3.57
C PHE A 46 8.87 -7.63 4.75
N MET A 47 9.48 -6.45 4.71
CA MET A 47 9.23 -5.36 5.63
C MET A 47 8.22 -4.40 5.02
N MET A 48 7.18 -4.04 5.78
CA MET A 48 6.29 -2.94 5.44
C MET A 48 6.30 -1.94 6.61
N GLY A 49 7.05 -0.85 6.44
CA GLY A 49 7.46 -0.01 7.56
C GLY A 49 8.35 -0.79 8.53
N ASN A 50 8.02 -0.76 9.82
CA ASN A 50 8.79 -1.44 10.88
C ASN A 50 8.22 -2.82 11.24
N ILE A 51 7.35 -3.38 10.41
CA ILE A 51 6.70 -4.67 10.66
C ILE A 51 7.17 -5.64 9.58
N MET A 52 7.62 -6.82 10.02
CA MET A 52 7.93 -7.94 9.14
C MET A 52 6.67 -8.77 8.89
N TYR A 53 6.47 -9.13 7.63
CA TYR A 53 5.41 -10.00 7.15
C TYR A 53 6.04 -11.15 6.37
N GLN A 54 5.38 -12.30 6.38
CA GLN A 54 5.66 -13.40 5.46
C GLN A 54 4.48 -13.54 4.50
N HIS A 55 4.76 -13.55 3.20
CA HIS A 55 3.81 -13.98 2.18
C HIS A 55 3.41 -15.43 2.42
N ILE A 56 2.10 -15.71 2.44
CA ILE A 56 1.56 -17.06 2.53
C ILE A 56 0.88 -17.44 1.23
N LYS A 57 -0.04 -16.59 0.73
CA LYS A 57 -0.77 -16.83 -0.51
C LYS A 57 -1.53 -15.57 -0.96
N THR A 58 -1.61 -15.39 -2.28
CA THR A 58 -2.53 -14.42 -2.90
C THR A 58 -3.87 -15.10 -3.25
N ILE A 59 -4.98 -14.46 -2.88
CA ILE A 59 -6.35 -14.89 -3.17
C ILE A 59 -7.04 -13.82 -4.00
N TYR A 60 -7.79 -14.25 -5.01
CA TYR A 60 -8.66 -13.39 -5.81
C TYR A 60 -10.11 -13.69 -5.44
N ASP A 61 -10.78 -12.71 -4.84
CA ASP A 61 -12.15 -12.83 -4.33
C ASP A 61 -13.11 -12.02 -5.22
N GLU A 62 -14.13 -12.68 -5.79
CA GLU A 62 -15.08 -12.00 -6.66
C GLU A 62 -15.95 -11.03 -5.88
N ARG A 63 -16.04 -9.79 -6.36
CA ARG A 63 -16.91 -8.80 -5.74
C ARG A 63 -18.35 -9.15 -6.04
N ALA A 64 -19.19 -9.12 -5.01
CA ALA A 64 -20.63 -9.37 -5.12
C ALA A 64 -21.35 -8.40 -6.09
N ASP A 65 -20.78 -7.23 -6.36
CA ASP A 65 -21.32 -6.26 -7.32
C ASP A 65 -20.95 -6.57 -8.78
N GLY A 66 -20.21 -7.65 -9.04
CA GLY A 66 -19.78 -8.07 -10.38
C GLY A 66 -18.71 -7.18 -11.01
N ARG A 67 -18.14 -6.21 -10.27
CA ARG A 67 -17.19 -5.21 -10.81
C ARG A 67 -15.73 -5.65 -10.70
N GLY A 68 -15.48 -6.95 -10.86
CA GLY A 68 -14.15 -7.55 -10.81
C GLY A 68 -13.85 -8.25 -9.48
N GLN A 69 -12.56 -8.41 -9.19
CA GLN A 69 -12.07 -9.18 -8.04
C GLN A 69 -11.30 -8.27 -7.06
N ASN A 70 -11.40 -8.57 -5.77
CA ASN A 70 -10.48 -8.11 -4.75
C ASN A 70 -9.21 -8.97 -4.81
N THR A 71 -8.05 -8.33 -4.79
CA THR A 71 -6.79 -9.03 -4.55
C THR A 71 -6.48 -8.99 -3.05
N LEU A 72 -6.42 -10.16 -2.44
CA LEU A 72 -6.19 -10.35 -1.01
C LEU A 72 -4.87 -11.07 -0.81
N GLU A 73 -3.98 -10.45 -0.05
CA GLU A 73 -2.66 -10.99 0.27
C GLU A 73 -2.69 -11.55 1.70
N VAL A 74 -2.65 -12.87 1.82
CA VAL A 74 -2.63 -13.57 3.11
C VAL A 74 -1.20 -13.60 3.61
N VAL A 75 -0.99 -13.06 4.81
CA VAL A 75 0.34 -12.91 5.40
C VAL A 75 0.39 -13.41 6.83
N TYR A 76 1.57 -13.83 7.27
CA TYR A 76 1.86 -13.93 8.69
C TYR A 76 2.50 -12.63 9.20
N ASN A 77 1.89 -12.01 10.21
CA ASN A 77 2.38 -10.77 10.83
C ASN A 77 3.24 -11.10 12.06
N TYR A 78 4.56 -10.92 11.96
CA TYR A 78 5.50 -11.24 13.05
C TYR A 78 5.38 -10.31 14.27
N LYS A 79 4.85 -9.10 14.11
CA LYS A 79 4.63 -8.20 15.27
C LYS A 79 3.44 -8.65 16.12
N LYS A 80 2.40 -9.20 15.48
CA LYS A 80 1.17 -9.63 16.14
C LYS A 80 1.11 -11.14 16.37
N MET A 81 2.07 -11.89 15.84
CA MET A 81 2.16 -13.34 15.90
C MET A 81 0.90 -14.05 15.38
N LYS A 82 0.31 -13.55 14.29
CA LYS A 82 -0.92 -14.11 13.70
C LYS A 82 -1.01 -13.90 12.20
N TYR A 83 -1.86 -14.70 11.55
CA TYR A 83 -2.23 -14.49 10.15
C TYR A 83 -3.15 -13.26 10.00
N GLU A 84 -2.93 -12.49 8.95
CA GLU A 84 -3.74 -11.33 8.56
C GLU A 84 -3.98 -11.35 7.05
N VAL A 85 -5.02 -10.63 6.60
CA VAL A 85 -5.31 -10.43 5.19
C VAL A 85 -5.12 -8.95 4.86
N LEU A 86 -4.27 -8.68 3.87
CA LEU A 86 -4.05 -7.34 3.32
C LEU A 86 -4.88 -7.20 2.05
N CYS A 87 -5.87 -6.31 2.05
CA CYS A 87 -6.73 -6.07 0.89
C CYS A 87 -6.12 -4.99 -0.01
N LEU A 88 -5.70 -5.36 -1.21
CA LEU A 88 -5.03 -4.45 -2.14
C LEU A 88 -5.99 -3.48 -2.83
N THR A 89 -7.31 -3.64 -2.64
CA THR A 89 -8.29 -2.62 -3.04
C THR A 89 -8.17 -1.35 -2.17
N ASP A 90 -7.59 -1.45 -0.97
CA ASP A 90 -7.16 -0.27 -0.22
C ASP A 90 -5.89 0.33 -0.84
N SER A 91 -6.07 1.39 -1.63
CA SER A 91 -4.97 2.05 -2.34
C SER A 91 -3.89 2.59 -1.40
N LYS A 92 -4.21 2.93 -0.14
CA LYS A 92 -3.22 3.41 0.84
C LYS A 92 -2.31 2.28 1.31
N LEU A 93 -2.84 1.06 1.38
CA LEU A 93 -2.08 -0.13 1.73
C LEU A 93 -1.30 -0.64 0.52
N ALA A 94 -1.96 -0.76 -0.62
CA ALA A 94 -1.39 -1.26 -1.88
C ALA A 94 -0.14 -0.47 -2.31
N GLN A 95 -0.17 0.86 -2.16
CA GLN A 95 0.91 1.76 -2.54
C GLN A 95 1.98 1.92 -1.44
N LYS A 96 1.90 1.20 -0.32
CA LYS A 96 2.99 1.23 0.67
C LYS A 96 4.24 0.60 0.06
N GLU A 97 5.35 1.32 0.18
CA GLU A 97 6.67 0.76 -0.12
C GLU A 97 7.00 -0.33 0.90
N ILE A 98 7.51 -1.45 0.38
CA ILE A 98 8.01 -2.60 1.09
C ILE A 98 9.47 -2.85 0.73
N SER A 99 10.16 -3.63 1.56
CA SER A 99 11.47 -4.18 1.27
C SER A 99 11.39 -5.70 1.35
N ILE A 100 11.70 -6.40 0.27
CA ILE A 100 11.84 -7.86 0.28
C ILE A 100 13.14 -8.23 0.99
N LEU A 101 13.11 -9.31 1.79
CA LEU A 101 14.23 -9.80 2.61
C LEU A 101 14.89 -11.04 2.01
#